data_AF-A0A9P0MIX9-F1
#
_entry.id   AF-A0A9P0MIX9-F1
#
_cell.length_a   1.000
_cell.length_b   1.000
_cell.length_c   1.000
_cell.angle_alpha   90.00
_cell.angle_beta   90.00
_cell.angle_gamma   90.00
#
_symmetry.space_group_name_H-M   'P 1'
#
loop_
_entity.id
_entity.type
_entity.pdbx_description
1 polymer ?
#
loop_
_entity_poly.entity_id
_entity_poly.type
_entity_poly.pdbx_seq_one_letter_code
_entity_poly.pdbx_strand_id
1 'polypeptide(L)'
;MAGGLFAINRKFFWEIGSYDEQMDGWGGENLEMSFRIWQCGGRLETIPCSRVGHIFRAFHPYTFPDNKDTHGINTARLAHVWMDSYKRFFFMHQPSLENNPIVGDLTHRKQLRQKLRCKDFKWYLDNIYPEKFVPDENVQAYGQARTPFDMCLDDLQLPEDRAGPLGLYQCHPRLEISQFFSMSARGELRKENVCAEVFNDSEISALLN
;
A
#
# COMPACT_ATOMS: atom_id res chain seq x y z
N MET A 1 -12.45 -0.09 -1.95
CA MET A 1 -13.43 0.24 -3.01
C MET A 1 -12.85 1.27 -3.97
N ALA A 2 -13.41 1.45 -5.17
CA ALA A 2 -12.96 2.48 -6.12
C ALA A 2 -13.23 3.92 -5.63
N GLY A 3 -14.35 4.16 -4.94
CA GLY A 3 -14.65 5.41 -4.24
C GLY A 3 -15.65 6.33 -4.93
N GLY A 4 -15.58 6.47 -6.26
CA GLY A 4 -16.45 7.39 -7.00
C GLY A 4 -17.92 6.96 -7.15
N LEU A 5 -18.21 5.66 -7.01
CA LEU A 5 -19.54 5.10 -7.19
C LEU A 5 -19.84 4.10 -6.08
N PHE A 6 -20.74 4.46 -5.16
CA PHE A 6 -21.24 3.58 -4.10
C PHE A 6 -22.58 4.11 -3.57
N ALA A 7 -23.32 3.25 -2.88
CA ALA A 7 -24.50 3.65 -2.11
C ALA A 7 -24.25 3.33 -0.64
N ILE A 8 -24.67 4.22 0.25
CA ILE A 8 -24.52 4.06 1.70
C ILE A 8 -25.75 4.58 2.42
N ASN A 9 -26.14 3.95 3.52
CA ASN A 9 -27.17 4.50 4.39
C ASN A 9 -26.72 5.85 4.95
N ARG A 10 -27.54 6.90 4.79
CA ARG A 10 -27.20 8.26 5.21
C ARG A 10 -26.85 8.36 6.69
N LYS A 11 -27.61 7.70 7.58
CA LYS A 11 -27.38 7.74 9.02
C LYS A 11 -26.05 7.05 9.35
N PHE A 12 -25.83 5.87 8.78
CA PHE A 12 -24.56 5.15 8.94
C PHE A 12 -23.37 5.98 8.47
N PHE A 13 -23.43 6.63 7.30
CA PHE A 13 -22.36 7.51 6.77
C PHE A 13 -21.92 8.58 7.78
N TRP A 14 -22.86 9.25 8.44
CA TRP A 14 -22.53 10.26 9.46
C TRP A 14 -22.06 9.64 10.77
N GLU A 15 -22.64 8.51 11.19
CA GLU A 15 -22.23 7.80 12.41
C GLU A 15 -20.80 7.28 12.35
N ILE A 16 -20.36 6.79 11.19
CA ILE A 16 -18.97 6.38 10.98
C ILE A 16 -18.04 7.55 10.67
N GLY A 17 -18.50 8.80 10.75
CA GLY A 17 -17.66 10.00 10.63
C GLY A 17 -17.38 10.49 9.21
N SER A 18 -18.32 10.31 8.28
CA SER A 18 -18.30 10.89 6.91
C SER A 18 -16.96 10.72 6.18
N TYR A 19 -16.42 11.77 5.57
CA TYR A 19 -15.06 11.82 5.01
C TYR A 19 -14.13 12.56 5.95
N ASP A 20 -12.81 12.38 5.79
CA ASP A 20 -11.83 13.25 6.41
C ASP A 20 -11.83 14.63 5.76
N GLU A 21 -12.45 15.61 6.43
CA GLU A 21 -12.63 16.99 5.94
C GLU A 21 -11.31 17.75 5.71
N GLN A 22 -10.20 17.24 6.24
CA GLN A 22 -8.86 17.78 5.99
C GLN A 22 -8.13 17.10 4.82
N MET A 23 -8.74 16.10 4.18
CA MET A 23 -8.26 15.64 2.87
C MET A 23 -8.59 16.68 1.81
N ASP A 24 -7.61 16.95 0.96
CA ASP A 24 -7.67 18.01 -0.04
C ASP A 24 -7.51 17.43 -1.44
N GLY A 25 -8.06 18.10 -2.45
CA GLY A 25 -7.98 17.67 -3.84
C GLY A 25 -8.54 16.26 -4.08
N TRP A 26 -7.67 15.31 -4.46
CA TRP A 26 -8.07 13.97 -4.88
C TRP A 26 -7.08 12.91 -4.35
N GLY A 27 -7.62 11.74 -4.00
CA GLY A 27 -6.85 10.54 -3.70
C GLY A 27 -6.85 10.18 -2.22
N GLY A 28 -6.79 8.88 -1.93
CA GLY A 28 -6.70 8.33 -0.57
C GLY A 28 -8.05 8.18 0.14
N GLU A 29 -9.07 8.97 -0.19
CA GLU A 29 -10.36 8.97 0.52
C GLU A 29 -11.12 7.65 0.37
N ASN A 30 -10.97 6.99 -0.79
CA ASN A 30 -11.57 5.70 -1.08
C ASN A 30 -10.98 4.58 -0.22
N LEU A 31 -9.65 4.61 0.00
CA LEU A 31 -8.94 3.66 0.86
C LEU A 31 -9.24 3.93 2.34
N GLU A 32 -9.21 5.19 2.77
CA GLU A 32 -9.54 5.60 4.14
C GLU A 32 -10.93 5.09 4.55
N MET A 33 -11.95 5.39 3.74
CA MET A 33 -13.31 4.95 4.01
C MET A 33 -13.42 3.42 3.96
N SER A 34 -12.68 2.74 3.07
CA SER A 34 -12.68 1.27 3.01
C SER A 34 -12.15 0.65 4.29
N PHE A 35 -11.00 1.10 4.77
CA PHE A 35 -10.38 0.62 6.00
C PHE A 35 -11.26 0.92 7.20
N ARG A 36 -11.80 2.14 7.29
CA ARG A 36 -12.70 2.54 8.36
C ARG A 36 -13.98 1.70 8.39
N ILE A 37 -14.66 1.50 7.25
CA ILE A 37 -15.89 0.71 7.20
C ILE A 37 -15.63 -0.70 7.73
N TRP A 38 -14.60 -1.39 7.22
CA TRP A 38 -14.30 -2.75 7.65
C TRP A 38 -13.84 -2.84 9.11
N GLN A 39 -12.89 -2.00 9.52
CA GLN A 39 -12.36 -2.04 10.89
C GLN A 39 -13.39 -1.64 11.93
N CYS A 40 -14.37 -0.80 11.58
CA CYS A 40 -15.39 -0.30 12.51
C CYS A 40 -16.73 -1.05 12.41
N GLY A 41 -16.74 -2.27 11.85
CA GLY A 41 -17.88 -3.18 11.91
C GLY A 41 -18.92 -3.03 10.79
N GLY A 42 -18.63 -2.24 9.76
CA GLY A 42 -19.40 -2.21 8.53
C GLY A 42 -18.95 -3.28 7.53
N ARG A 43 -19.52 -3.22 6.32
CA ARG A 43 -19.18 -4.12 5.21
C ARG A 43 -19.13 -3.34 3.90
N LEU A 44 -18.19 -3.71 3.04
CA LEU A 44 -18.16 -3.27 1.65
C LEU A 44 -18.55 -4.42 0.72
N GLU A 45 -19.45 -4.15 -0.22
CA GLU A 45 -19.94 -5.14 -1.17
C GLU A 45 -19.90 -4.55 -2.58
N THR A 46 -19.53 -5.37 -3.55
CA THR A 46 -19.70 -5.07 -4.98
C THR A 46 -20.87 -5.90 -5.48
N ILE A 47 -21.91 -5.24 -5.98
CA ILE A 47 -23.16 -5.89 -6.40
C ILE A 47 -23.14 -6.11 -7.92
N PRO A 48 -22.95 -7.34 -8.44
CA PRO A 48 -22.76 -7.57 -9.87
C PRO A 48 -23.98 -7.20 -10.73
N CYS A 49 -25.17 -7.16 -10.12
CA CYS A 49 -26.41 -6.76 -10.77
C CYS A 49 -26.54 -5.23 -10.93
N SER A 50 -25.81 -4.43 -10.14
CA SER A 50 -25.79 -2.97 -10.28
C SER A 50 -24.67 -2.58 -11.24
N ARG A 51 -25.03 -2.02 -12.40
CA ARG A 51 -24.06 -1.67 -13.45
C ARG A 51 -24.11 -0.19 -13.74
N VAL A 52 -22.97 0.48 -13.57
CA VAL A 52 -22.77 1.88 -13.93
C VAL A 52 -21.46 1.99 -14.70
N GLY A 53 -21.51 2.58 -15.89
CA GLY A 53 -20.32 2.83 -16.70
C GLY A 53 -19.52 4.02 -16.17
N HIS A 54 -18.19 3.91 -16.14
CA HIS A 54 -17.28 4.99 -15.81
C HIS A 54 -16.24 5.14 -16.92
N ILE A 55 -16.01 6.37 -17.39
CA ILE A 55 -14.99 6.66 -18.40
C ILE A 55 -13.66 6.85 -17.67
N PHE A 56 -12.84 5.80 -17.66
CA PHE A 56 -11.48 5.89 -17.16
C PHE A 56 -10.63 6.82 -18.02
N ARG A 57 -9.81 7.63 -17.37
CA ARG A 57 -8.88 8.57 -18.00
C ARG A 57 -7.47 8.23 -17.55
N ALA A 58 -6.50 8.43 -18.44
CA ALA A 58 -5.09 8.23 -18.13
C ALA A 58 -4.44 9.44 -17.42
N PHE A 59 -5.15 10.56 -17.29
CA PHE A 59 -4.64 11.80 -16.71
C PHE A 59 -5.73 12.59 -15.97
N HIS A 60 -5.30 13.46 -15.05
CA HIS A 60 -6.18 14.41 -14.36
C HIS A 60 -6.45 15.62 -15.28
N PRO A 61 -7.72 15.97 -15.55
CA PRO A 61 -8.08 17.08 -16.43
C PRO A 61 -8.01 18.46 -15.74
N TYR A 62 -7.54 18.51 -14.49
CA TYR A 62 -7.47 19.70 -13.65
C TYR A 62 -6.08 19.78 -13.00
N THR A 63 -5.68 20.99 -12.62
CA THR A 63 -4.45 21.24 -11.86
C THR A 63 -4.75 21.21 -10.37
N PHE A 64 -3.80 20.72 -9.58
CA PHE A 64 -3.87 20.86 -8.13
C PHE A 64 -3.31 22.23 -7.73
N PRO A 65 -3.98 22.98 -6.84
CA PRO A 65 -3.42 24.19 -6.28
C PRO A 65 -2.02 23.93 -5.72
N ASP A 66 -1.10 24.86 -5.98
CA ASP A 66 0.29 24.84 -5.48
C ASP A 66 1.12 23.60 -5.87
N ASN A 67 0.71 22.82 -6.88
CA ASN A 67 1.34 21.55 -7.25
C ASN A 67 1.52 20.60 -6.05
N LYS A 68 0.62 20.69 -5.07
CA LYS A 68 0.67 19.88 -3.87
C LYS A 68 0.37 18.42 -4.21
N ASP A 69 1.18 17.50 -3.69
CA ASP A 69 0.93 16.05 -3.77
C ASP A 69 -0.23 15.66 -2.86
N THR A 70 -1.45 16.05 -3.26
CA THR A 70 -2.67 15.79 -2.50
C THR A 70 -2.90 14.30 -2.30
N HIS A 71 -2.63 13.48 -3.33
CA HIS A 71 -2.76 12.03 -3.25
C HIS A 71 -1.84 11.43 -2.17
N GLY A 72 -0.55 11.78 -2.18
CA GLY A 72 0.41 11.30 -1.19
C GLY A 72 0.05 11.77 0.23
N ILE A 73 -0.30 13.05 0.39
CA ILE A 73 -0.66 13.63 1.69
C ILE A 73 -1.91 12.97 2.27
N ASN A 74 -2.98 12.84 1.48
CA ASN A 74 -4.21 12.17 1.93
C ASN A 74 -3.94 10.69 2.28
N THR A 75 -3.09 10.02 1.52
CA THR A 75 -2.67 8.63 1.81
C THR A 75 -1.82 8.55 3.08
N ALA A 76 -0.97 9.54 3.38
CA ALA A 76 -0.28 9.60 4.65
C ALA A 76 -1.26 9.78 5.82
N ARG A 77 -2.27 10.65 5.68
CA ARG A 77 -3.32 10.85 6.70
C ARG A 77 -4.03 9.53 7.03
N LEU A 78 -4.45 8.77 6.00
CA LEU A 78 -5.11 7.48 6.21
C LEU A 78 -4.16 6.46 6.86
N ALA A 79 -2.89 6.39 6.42
CA ALA A 79 -1.92 5.44 6.94
C ALA A 79 -1.65 5.67 8.43
N HIS A 80 -1.51 6.92 8.86
CA HIS A 80 -1.32 7.27 10.27
C HIS A 80 -2.50 6.92 11.17
N VAL A 81 -3.73 6.91 10.64
CA VAL A 81 -4.94 6.65 11.44
C VAL A 81 -5.33 5.19 11.42
N TRP A 82 -5.21 4.50 10.28
CA TRP A 82 -5.88 3.22 10.05
C TRP A 82 -4.94 2.03 9.82
N MET A 83 -3.63 2.24 9.58
CA MET A 83 -2.71 1.16 9.22
C MET A 83 -1.79 0.69 10.36
N ASP A 84 -1.89 1.27 11.55
CA ASP A 84 -1.10 0.88 12.73
C ASP A 84 0.41 0.78 12.42
N SER A 85 1.05 -0.36 12.72
CA SER A 85 2.47 -0.59 12.40
C SER A 85 2.72 -0.81 10.90
N TYR A 86 1.71 -1.20 10.12
CA TYR A 86 1.82 -1.51 8.69
C TYR A 86 2.01 -0.26 7.82
N LYS A 87 1.74 0.93 8.37
CA LYS A 87 2.10 2.21 7.73
C LYS A 87 3.59 2.29 7.36
N ARG A 88 4.46 1.50 8.02
CA ARG A 88 5.89 1.38 7.70
C ARG A 88 6.15 1.08 6.23
N PHE A 89 5.28 0.29 5.59
CA PHE A 89 5.43 -0.05 4.17
C PHE A 89 5.09 1.13 3.26
N PHE A 90 4.06 1.91 3.61
CA PHE A 90 3.75 3.14 2.89
C PHE A 90 4.89 4.16 3.03
N PHE A 91 5.39 4.37 4.25
CA PHE A 91 6.47 5.33 4.51
C PHE A 91 7.85 4.86 4.04
N MET A 92 8.04 3.58 3.72
CA MET A 92 9.19 3.11 2.97
C MET A 92 9.22 3.72 1.55
N HIS A 93 8.05 3.88 0.91
CA HIS A 93 7.91 4.50 -0.41
C HIS A 93 7.87 6.03 -0.34
N GLN A 94 7.23 6.57 0.71
CA GLN A 94 7.01 8.01 0.91
C GLN A 94 7.61 8.50 2.23
N PRO A 95 8.93 8.35 2.46
CA PRO A 95 9.55 8.66 3.75
C PRO A 95 9.48 10.13 4.11
N SER A 96 9.39 11.02 3.11
CA SER A 96 9.26 12.47 3.29
C SER A 96 7.95 12.89 3.95
N LEU A 97 6.95 12.00 4.02
CA LEU A 97 5.62 12.29 4.57
C LEU A 97 5.43 11.79 6.01
N GLU A 98 6.26 10.87 6.53
CA GLU A 98 5.99 10.18 7.81
C GLU A 98 5.90 11.11 9.02
N ASN A 99 6.77 12.11 9.10
CA ASN A 99 6.80 13.07 10.21
C ASN A 99 6.63 14.50 9.69
N ASN A 100 6.00 14.66 8.52
CA ASN A 100 5.89 15.95 7.87
C ASN A 100 4.67 16.71 8.39
N PRO A 101 4.84 17.96 8.88
CA PRO A 101 3.72 18.78 9.33
C PRO A 101 2.64 19.01 8.26
N ILE A 102 2.97 18.87 6.97
CA ILE A 102 2.02 19.00 5.86
C ILE A 102 0.87 17.99 5.92
N VAL A 103 1.04 16.87 6.62
CA VAL A 103 -0.01 15.87 6.85
C VAL A 103 -1.15 16.48 7.67
N GLY A 104 -0.88 17.46 8.53
CA GLY A 104 -1.88 18.15 9.34
C GLY A 104 -2.31 17.38 10.59
N ASP A 105 -3.33 17.91 11.27
CA ASP A 105 -3.84 17.32 12.51
C ASP A 105 -4.74 16.10 12.23
N LEU A 106 -4.47 15.02 12.96
CA LEU A 106 -5.18 13.74 12.87
C LEU A 106 -5.98 13.42 14.15
N THR A 107 -5.99 14.33 15.12
CA THR A 107 -6.60 14.12 16.45
C THR A 107 -8.06 13.69 16.33
N HIS A 108 -8.86 14.40 15.53
CA HIS A 108 -10.28 14.08 15.33
C HIS A 108 -10.49 12.67 14.76
N ARG A 109 -9.68 12.25 13.78
CA ARG A 109 -9.78 10.91 13.16
C ARG A 109 -9.36 9.80 14.10
N LYS A 110 -8.31 10.01 14.90
CA LYS A 110 -7.88 9.07 15.94
C LYS A 110 -8.93 8.92 17.04
N GLN A 111 -9.54 10.02 17.49
CA GLN A 111 -10.63 10.00 18.46
C GLN A 111 -11.87 9.26 17.92
N LEU A 112 -12.23 9.48 16.66
CA LEU A 112 -13.31 8.76 15.99
C LEU A 112 -13.05 7.24 16.01
N ARG A 113 -11.85 6.81 15.62
CA ARG A 113 -11.46 5.38 15.63
C ARG A 113 -11.59 4.77 17.03
N GLN A 114 -11.14 5.49 18.06
CA GLN A 114 -11.28 5.06 19.46
C GLN A 114 -12.75 4.99 19.90
N LYS A 115 -13.55 6.02 19.59
CA LYS A 115 -14.97 6.10 19.94
C LYS A 115 -15.79 4.95 19.36
N LEU A 116 -15.51 4.61 18.10
CA LEU A 116 -16.17 3.50 17.38
C LEU A 116 -15.61 2.13 17.76
N ARG A 117 -14.55 2.07 18.59
CA ARG A 117 -13.89 0.83 19.03
C ARG A 117 -13.49 -0.06 17.85
N CYS A 118 -12.94 0.57 16.80
CA CYS A 118 -12.56 -0.14 15.59
C CYS A 118 -11.43 -1.14 15.87
N LYS A 119 -11.40 -2.21 15.08
CA LYS A 119 -10.32 -3.21 15.08
C LYS A 119 -9.02 -2.61 14.56
N ASP A 120 -7.92 -3.30 14.81
CA ASP A 120 -6.61 -2.93 14.27
C ASP A 120 -6.45 -3.37 12.81
N PHE A 121 -5.39 -2.87 12.17
CA PHE A 121 -5.11 -3.19 10.78
C PHE A 121 -4.65 -4.65 10.61
N LYS A 122 -4.05 -5.25 11.65
CA LYS A 122 -3.74 -6.67 11.63
C LYS A 122 -5.02 -7.50 11.49
N TRP A 123 -6.05 -7.20 12.28
CA TRP A 123 -7.36 -7.84 12.14
C TRP A 123 -7.94 -7.68 10.73
N TYR A 124 -7.79 -6.49 10.13
CA TYR A 124 -8.23 -6.27 8.74
C TYR A 124 -7.50 -7.21 7.78
N LEU A 125 -6.17 -7.32 7.85
CA LEU A 125 -5.42 -8.25 7.01
C LEU A 125 -5.81 -9.70 7.28
N ASP A 126 -5.89 -10.12 8.55
CA ASP A 126 -6.19 -11.51 8.91
C ASP A 126 -7.62 -11.94 8.53
N ASN A 127 -8.60 -11.02 8.47
CA ASN A 127 -10.03 -11.36 8.34
C ASN A 127 -10.69 -10.85 7.06
N ILE A 128 -10.20 -9.76 6.49
CA ILE A 128 -10.83 -9.07 5.35
C ILE A 128 -10.01 -9.21 4.07
N TYR A 129 -8.67 -9.15 4.17
CA TYR A 129 -7.79 -9.30 3.01
C TYR A 129 -6.60 -10.25 3.29
N PRO A 130 -6.87 -11.51 3.70
CA PRO A 130 -5.84 -12.48 4.14
C PRO A 130 -4.87 -12.90 3.04
N GLU A 131 -5.26 -12.75 1.77
CA GLU A 131 -4.42 -13.03 0.61
C GLU A 131 -3.39 -11.93 0.32
N LYS A 132 -3.49 -10.74 0.96
CA LYS A 132 -2.51 -9.69 0.74
C LYS A 132 -1.16 -10.08 1.32
N PHE A 133 -0.17 -10.16 0.45
CA PHE A 133 1.22 -10.35 0.82
C PHE A 133 1.72 -9.26 1.79
N VAL A 134 2.36 -9.70 2.88
CA VAL A 134 3.07 -8.85 3.84
C VAL A 134 4.54 -9.29 3.88
N PRO A 135 5.49 -8.43 3.47
CA PRO A 135 6.89 -8.83 3.29
C PRO A 135 7.59 -9.43 4.52
N ASP A 136 7.27 -8.93 5.71
CA ASP A 136 7.97 -9.30 6.95
C ASP A 136 7.21 -10.29 7.84
N GLU A 137 6.11 -10.89 7.35
CA GLU A 137 5.33 -11.89 8.10
C GLU A 137 5.47 -13.29 7.49
N ASN A 138 5.51 -14.32 8.35
CA ASN A 138 5.66 -15.74 7.97
C ASN A 138 6.92 -16.01 7.12
N VAL A 139 8.02 -15.35 7.46
CA VAL A 139 9.31 -15.40 6.76
C VAL A 139 10.44 -15.77 7.71
N GLN A 140 11.49 -16.38 7.18
CA GLN A 140 12.71 -16.68 7.94
C GLN A 140 13.56 -15.44 8.14
N ALA A 141 13.58 -14.56 7.15
CA ALA A 141 14.32 -13.31 7.14
C ALA A 141 13.69 -12.34 6.14
N TYR A 142 13.93 -11.04 6.30
CA TYR A 142 13.51 -10.00 5.38
C TYR A 142 14.48 -8.80 5.47
N GLY A 143 14.56 -8.01 4.41
CA GLY A 143 15.40 -6.81 4.33
C GLY A 143 16.31 -6.80 3.11
N GLN A 144 17.53 -6.29 3.28
CA GLN A 144 18.56 -6.20 2.25
C GLN A 144 19.49 -7.42 2.27
N ALA A 145 19.71 -8.04 1.11
CA ALA A 145 20.73 -9.06 0.95
C ALA A 145 22.06 -8.40 0.53
N ARG A 146 22.98 -8.24 1.50
CA ARG A 146 24.26 -7.53 1.35
C ARG A 146 25.43 -8.48 1.13
N THR A 147 26.30 -8.13 0.19
CA THR A 147 27.55 -8.82 -0.11
C THR A 147 28.72 -8.28 0.73
N PRO A 148 29.86 -8.99 0.84
CA PRO A 148 31.04 -8.49 1.54
C PRO A 148 31.66 -7.20 0.97
N PHE A 149 31.32 -6.83 -0.27
CA PHE A 149 31.83 -5.65 -0.97
C PHE A 149 30.86 -4.45 -0.93
N ASP A 150 29.88 -4.48 -0.02
CA ASP A 150 28.87 -3.42 0.14
C ASP A 150 27.95 -3.20 -1.08
N MET A 151 27.71 -4.27 -1.83
CA MET A 151 26.65 -4.32 -2.84
C MET A 151 25.45 -5.11 -2.33
N CYS A 152 24.25 -4.71 -2.72
CA CYS A 152 23.00 -5.36 -2.34
C CYS A 152 22.34 -5.98 -3.56
N LEU A 153 21.66 -7.11 -3.35
CA LEU A 153 20.71 -7.63 -4.32
C LEU A 153 19.65 -6.56 -4.60
N ASP A 154 19.38 -6.33 -5.88
CA ASP A 154 18.48 -5.29 -6.34
C ASP A 154 17.66 -5.84 -7.52
N ASP A 155 16.37 -5.49 -7.56
CA ASP A 155 15.49 -5.85 -8.66
C ASP A 155 15.64 -4.94 -9.88
N LEU A 156 16.59 -4.00 -9.84
CA LEU A 156 16.91 -3.05 -10.89
C LEU A 156 15.71 -2.19 -11.32
N GLN A 157 14.79 -1.94 -10.38
CA GLN A 157 13.53 -1.22 -10.61
C GLN A 157 12.67 -1.87 -11.69
N LEU A 158 12.73 -3.20 -11.78
CA LEU A 158 11.81 -3.96 -12.62
C LEU A 158 10.36 -3.64 -12.23
N PRO A 159 9.47 -3.45 -13.21
CA PRO A 159 8.04 -3.31 -12.93
C PRO A 159 7.51 -4.52 -12.17
N GLU A 160 6.62 -4.30 -11.20
CA GLU A 160 6.06 -5.38 -10.35
C GLU A 160 5.36 -6.49 -11.16
N ASP A 161 4.87 -6.18 -12.36
CA ASP A 161 4.18 -7.10 -13.26
C ASP A 161 5.14 -7.86 -14.21
N ARG A 162 6.45 -7.67 -14.08
CA ARG A 162 7.45 -8.31 -14.94
C ARG A 162 8.47 -9.11 -14.14
N ALA A 163 8.68 -10.35 -14.56
CA ALA A 163 9.87 -11.10 -14.17
C ALA A 163 11.08 -10.60 -14.98
N GLY A 164 12.23 -10.54 -14.34
CA GLY A 164 13.48 -10.12 -14.96
C GLY A 164 14.69 -10.50 -14.12
N PRO A 165 15.91 -10.26 -14.62
CA PRO A 165 17.13 -10.61 -13.91
C PRO A 165 17.26 -9.76 -12.65
N LEU A 166 17.63 -10.41 -11.54
CA LEU A 166 18.10 -9.72 -10.35
C LEU A 166 19.56 -9.28 -10.58
N GLY A 167 19.91 -8.12 -10.04
CA GLY A 167 21.25 -7.56 -10.13
C GLY A 167 21.88 -7.29 -8.78
N LEU A 168 23.11 -6.78 -8.83
CA LEU A 168 23.76 -6.16 -7.69
C LEU A 168 23.81 -4.66 -7.93
N TYR A 169 23.46 -3.88 -6.91
CA TYR A 169 23.57 -2.43 -6.92
C TYR A 169 24.21 -1.94 -5.61
N GLN A 170 24.60 -0.67 -5.56
CA GLN A 170 25.04 -0.07 -4.29
C GLN A 170 23.92 -0.20 -3.25
N CYS A 171 24.26 -0.68 -2.05
CA CYS A 171 23.26 -0.76 -0.98
C CYS A 171 22.70 0.62 -0.67
N HIS A 172 21.37 0.74 -0.72
CA HIS A 172 20.71 1.98 -0.34
C HIS A 172 20.94 2.28 1.15
N PRO A 173 21.12 3.56 1.54
CA PRO A 173 21.36 3.94 2.92
C PRO A 173 20.18 3.61 3.85
N ARG A 174 18.99 3.40 3.27
CA ARG A 174 17.78 2.92 3.93
C ARG A 174 17.23 1.75 3.13
N LEU A 175 16.42 0.92 3.77
CA LEU A 175 15.71 -0.16 3.09
C LEU A 175 14.71 0.44 2.10
N GLU A 176 14.97 0.29 0.81
CA GLU A 176 14.10 0.69 -0.29
C GLU A 176 13.55 -0.54 -1.02
N ILE A 177 12.43 -0.38 -1.74
CA ILE A 177 11.67 -1.50 -2.31
C ILE A 177 12.48 -2.29 -3.34
N SER A 178 13.36 -1.65 -4.10
CA SER A 178 14.21 -2.34 -5.07
C SER A 178 15.13 -3.37 -4.41
N GLN A 179 15.49 -3.14 -3.14
CA GLN A 179 16.37 -4.00 -2.34
C GLN A 179 15.64 -4.70 -1.20
N PHE A 180 14.31 -4.65 -1.17
CA PHE A 180 13.53 -5.27 -0.12
C PHE A 180 13.06 -6.67 -0.54
N PHE A 181 13.77 -7.68 -0.05
CA PHE A 181 13.45 -9.08 -0.29
C PHE A 181 13.02 -9.78 0.99
N SER A 182 12.31 -10.88 0.82
CA SER A 182 11.86 -11.75 1.91
C SER A 182 12.27 -13.18 1.63
N MET A 183 12.69 -13.91 2.66
CA MET A 183 12.98 -15.34 2.59
C MET A 183 11.78 -16.11 3.16
N SER A 184 11.05 -16.83 2.31
CA SER A 184 9.87 -17.58 2.74
C SER A 184 10.24 -18.68 3.74
N ALA A 185 9.26 -19.19 4.48
CA ALA A 185 9.43 -20.35 5.36
C ALA A 185 9.99 -21.60 4.64
N ARG A 186 9.84 -21.68 3.31
CA ARG A 186 10.35 -22.78 2.47
C ARG A 186 11.75 -22.51 1.88
N GLY A 187 12.35 -21.36 2.19
CA GLY A 187 13.64 -20.97 1.63
C GLY A 187 13.55 -20.33 0.24
N GLU A 188 12.39 -19.78 -0.13
CA GLU A 188 12.23 -19.06 -1.40
C GLU A 188 12.58 -17.58 -1.20
N LEU A 189 13.50 -17.05 -2.00
CA LEU A 189 13.79 -15.62 -2.05
C LEU A 189 12.72 -14.94 -2.92
N ARG A 190 11.93 -14.03 -2.34
CA ARG A 190 10.73 -13.49 -2.99
C ARG A 190 10.55 -11.99 -2.82
N LYS A 191 9.80 -11.41 -3.75
CA LYS A 191 9.27 -10.06 -3.72
C LYS A 191 7.80 -10.10 -4.16
N GLU A 192 6.88 -9.78 -3.26
CA GLU A 192 5.45 -10.00 -3.45
C GLU A 192 5.10 -11.38 -4.02
N ASN A 193 4.60 -11.42 -5.26
CA ASN A 193 4.12 -12.62 -5.94
C ASN A 193 5.16 -13.29 -6.83
N VAL A 194 6.40 -12.78 -6.87
CA VAL A 194 7.50 -13.36 -7.65
C VAL A 194 8.58 -13.93 -6.74
N CYS A 195 9.15 -15.07 -7.16
CA CYS A 195 10.28 -15.72 -6.50
C CYS A 195 11.49 -15.70 -7.43
N ALA A 196 12.69 -15.64 -6.86
CA ALA A 196 13.92 -15.80 -7.61
C ALA A 196 14.06 -17.25 -8.09
N GLU A 197 14.37 -17.41 -9.37
CA GLU A 197 14.60 -18.70 -10.01
C GLU A 197 16.04 -18.75 -10.54
N VAL A 198 16.60 -19.97 -10.56
CA VAL A 198 17.93 -20.22 -11.12
C VAL A 198 17.74 -20.85 -12.49
N PHE A 199 18.15 -20.13 -13.53
CA PHE A 199 18.12 -20.60 -14.91
C PHE A 199 19.47 -21.20 -15.32
N ASN A 200 19.44 -22.20 -16.18
CA ASN A 200 20.63 -22.68 -16.88
C ASN A 200 20.90 -21.86 -18.17
N ASP A 201 22.11 -21.95 -18.72
CA ASP A 201 22.54 -21.12 -19.87
C ASP A 201 21.61 -21.23 -21.10
N SER A 202 21.02 -22.42 -21.30
CA SER A 202 20.02 -22.66 -22.36
C SER A 202 18.71 -21.91 -22.13
N GLU A 203 18.23 -21.85 -20.88
CA GLU A 203 17.01 -21.11 -20.51
C GLU A 203 17.22 -19.59 -20.59
N ILE A 204 18.39 -19.10 -20.17
CA ILE A 204 18.76 -17.68 -20.28
C ILE A 204 18.74 -17.23 -21.74
N SER A 205 19.30 -18.05 -22.64
CA SER A 205 19.34 -17.76 -24.08
C SER A 205 17.95 -17.72 -24.72
N ALA A 206 16.99 -18.46 -24.17
CA ALA A 206 15.59 -18.46 -24.64
C ALA A 206 14.78 -17.28 -24.09
N LEU A 207 15.14 -16.72 -22.94
CA LEU A 207 14.48 -15.56 -22.33
C LEU A 207 14.94 -14.21 -22.90
N LEU A 208 16.14 -14.16 -23.49
CA LEU A 208 16.74 -12.94 -24.04
C LEU A 208 16.46 -12.73 -25.54
N ASN A 209 15.82 -13.69 -26.22
CA ASN A 209 15.39 -13.63 -27.62
C ASN A 209 13.88 -13.41 -27.72
#